data_AF-A0A8B7EC75-F1
#
_entry.id   AF-A0A8B7EC75-F1
#
_cell.length_a   1.000
_cell.length_b   1.000
_cell.length_c   1.000
_cell.angle_alpha   90.00
_cell.angle_beta   90.00
_cell.angle_gamma   90.00
#
_symmetry.space_group_name_H-M   'P 1'
#
loop_
_entity.id
_entity.type
_entity.pdbx_description
1 polymer ?
#
loop_
_entity_poly.entity_id
_entity_poly.type
_entity_poly.pdbx_seq_one_letter_code
_entity_poly.pdbx_strand_id
1 'polypeptide(L)'
;MELPSAKRAILQLLRNVAPADCPALLQWMRTTRDFDEFTQDNNDVMLKSIAEDLRNCLPLETMLSSEHLALQKIQQQPDPTVHVDAFLYDEDLIDSLCEEGKMSRNYCMVCGSHQTAPLGFISHSFSLMELKFIYHHVLPDLSGKVLVDVGSRLGTVLYGGYFYSSAVQLYGVELNGDFCQLQEMIIKKYHFTDRIKVLHEDICTQGLLLQNADVVIMNNVFEYFLNEAEQARAWEYISHNVRKQGSLLVTVPSLKDSLSGLQTNIQLSLWIEEVPLNYDVYAEKDIDREALEQIHLYKIL
;
A
#
# COMPACT_ATOMS: atom_id res chain seq x y z
N MET A 1 -31.14 4.31 12.57
CA MET A 1 -31.43 3.61 13.84
C MET A 1 -30.16 3.65 14.68
N GLU A 2 -30.22 4.11 15.93
CA GLU A 2 -29.03 4.19 16.80
C GLU A 2 -28.44 2.81 17.11
N LEU A 3 -27.11 2.73 17.30
CA LEU A 3 -26.38 1.48 17.54
C LEU A 3 -26.99 0.60 18.64
N PRO A 4 -27.43 1.13 19.81
CA PRO A 4 -28.09 0.31 20.83
C PRO A 4 -29.42 -0.29 20.36
N SER A 5 -30.17 0.42 19.53
CA SER A 5 -31.43 -0.07 18.97
C SER A 5 -31.18 -1.10 17.88
N ALA A 6 -30.14 -0.93 17.06
CA ALA A 6 -29.71 -1.91 16.06
C ALA A 6 -29.28 -3.23 16.70
N LYS A 7 -28.45 -3.17 17.75
CA LYS A 7 -28.04 -4.36 18.52
C LYS A 7 -29.24 -5.11 19.09
N ARG A 8 -30.24 -4.40 19.64
CA ARG A 8 -31.47 -5.02 20.14
C ARG A 8 -32.28 -5.70 19.03
N ALA A 9 -32.41 -5.05 17.87
CA ALA A 9 -33.14 -5.61 16.73
C ALA A 9 -32.48 -6.91 16.21
N ILE A 10 -31.15 -6.93 16.10
CA ILE A 10 -30.39 -8.12 15.70
C ILE A 10 -30.58 -9.25 16.72
N LEU A 11 -30.46 -8.97 18.02
CA LEU A 11 -30.68 -9.97 19.06
C LEU A 11 -32.12 -10.52 19.06
N GLN A 12 -33.11 -9.68 18.76
CA GLN A 12 -34.49 -10.11 18.63
C GLN A 12 -34.70 -11.01 17.39
N LEU A 13 -34.04 -10.69 16.28
CA LEU A 13 -34.06 -11.52 15.08
C LEU A 13 -33.42 -12.89 15.34
N LEU A 14 -32.26 -12.93 16.01
CA LEU A 14 -31.60 -14.17 16.42
C LEU A 14 -32.47 -15.05 17.33
N ARG A 15 -33.31 -14.44 18.17
CA ARG A 15 -34.27 -15.18 19.02
C ARG A 15 -35.43 -15.81 18.25
N ASN A 16 -35.74 -15.29 17.06
CA ASN A 16 -36.82 -15.77 16.21
C ASN A 16 -36.37 -16.84 15.20
N VAL A 17 -35.06 -17.04 15.07
CA VAL A 17 -34.47 -18.08 14.21
C VAL A 17 -34.67 -19.44 14.89
N ALA A 18 -34.99 -20.47 14.09
CA ALA A 18 -35.17 -21.82 14.62
C ALA A 18 -33.89 -22.26 15.37
N PRO A 19 -34.00 -22.90 16.56
CA PRO A 19 -32.81 -23.25 17.35
C PRO A 19 -31.78 -24.11 16.62
N ALA A 20 -32.22 -24.94 15.67
CA ALA A 20 -31.35 -25.78 14.85
C ALA A 20 -30.50 -24.98 13.84
N ASP A 21 -31.00 -23.85 13.35
CA ASP A 21 -30.34 -23.02 12.33
C ASP A 21 -29.49 -21.90 12.94
N CYS A 22 -29.70 -21.59 14.23
CA CYS A 22 -29.02 -20.51 14.93
C CYS A 22 -27.47 -20.65 14.90
N PRO A 23 -26.86 -21.84 15.11
CA PRO A 23 -25.41 -22.00 14.96
C PRO A 23 -24.91 -21.71 13.54
N ALA A 24 -25.64 -22.13 12.51
CA ALA A 24 -25.27 -21.91 11.11
C ALA A 24 -25.39 -20.42 10.74
N LEU A 25 -26.45 -19.74 11.20
CA LEU A 25 -26.62 -18.30 11.01
C LEU A 25 -25.53 -17.50 11.73
N LEU A 26 -25.20 -17.86 12.98
CA LEU A 26 -24.11 -17.20 13.71
C LEU A 26 -22.75 -17.43 13.05
N GLN A 27 -22.54 -18.61 12.45
CA GLN A 27 -21.34 -18.88 11.67
C GLN A 27 -21.31 -18.03 10.40
N TRP A 28 -22.39 -17.99 9.63
CA TRP A 28 -22.51 -17.11 8.45
C TRP A 28 -22.29 -15.64 8.82
N MET A 29 -22.92 -15.14 9.89
CA MET A 29 -22.73 -13.75 10.33
C MET A 29 -21.28 -13.42 10.71
N ARG A 30 -20.46 -14.42 11.06
CA ARG A 30 -19.04 -14.24 11.42
C ARG A 30 -18.10 -14.34 10.22
N THR A 31 -18.55 -14.92 9.12
CA THR A 31 -17.67 -15.27 7.98
C THR A 31 -18.21 -14.80 6.64
N THR A 32 -19.37 -14.14 6.60
CA THR A 32 -19.95 -13.65 5.35
C THR A 32 -19.32 -12.31 4.95
N ARG A 33 -19.10 -12.13 3.65
CA ARG A 33 -18.74 -10.86 3.00
C ARG A 33 -19.98 -10.02 2.63
N ASP A 34 -21.19 -10.53 2.84
CA ASP A 34 -22.43 -9.80 2.53
C ASP A 34 -22.57 -8.50 3.34
N PHE A 35 -21.85 -8.38 4.47
CA PHE A 35 -21.83 -7.14 5.25
C PHE A 35 -20.91 -6.07 4.66
N ASP A 36 -20.00 -6.45 3.77
CA ASP A 36 -19.04 -5.53 3.15
C ASP A 36 -19.77 -4.50 2.27
N GLU A 37 -20.92 -4.84 1.71
CA GLU A 37 -21.79 -3.90 0.98
C GLU A 37 -22.31 -2.75 1.86
N PHE A 38 -22.39 -2.95 3.18
CA PHE A 38 -22.83 -1.93 4.15
C PHE A 38 -21.66 -1.17 4.76
N THR A 39 -20.41 -1.60 4.50
CA THR A 39 -19.18 -0.96 4.96
C THR A 39 -18.35 -0.38 3.82
N GLN A 40 -18.69 -0.66 2.55
CA GLN A 40 -18.10 -0.05 1.37
C GLN A 40 -18.29 1.46 1.43
N ASP A 41 -17.21 2.15 1.73
CA ASP A 41 -17.14 3.60 1.64
C ASP A 41 -17.18 3.97 0.15
N ASN A 42 -17.89 5.04 -0.21
CA ASN A 42 -17.84 5.59 -1.56
C ASN A 42 -16.38 5.85 -1.99
N ASN A 43 -15.51 6.15 -1.02
CA ASN A 43 -14.07 6.27 -1.21
C ASN A 43 -13.43 4.99 -1.78
N ASP A 44 -13.85 3.81 -1.32
CA ASP A 44 -13.33 2.52 -1.80
C ASP A 44 -13.72 2.29 -3.25
N VAL A 45 -14.98 2.60 -3.59
CA VAL A 45 -15.51 2.48 -4.96
C VAL A 45 -14.73 3.38 -5.90
N MET A 46 -14.39 4.60 -5.47
CA MET A 46 -13.58 5.53 -6.25
C MET A 46 -12.16 5.01 -6.45
N LEU A 47 -11.51 4.47 -5.40
CA LEU A 47 -10.18 3.88 -5.51
C LEU A 47 -10.16 2.64 -6.43
N LYS A 48 -11.19 1.78 -6.34
CA LYS A 48 -11.35 0.64 -7.26
C LYS A 48 -11.53 1.09 -8.71
N SER A 49 -12.25 2.18 -8.94
CA SER A 49 -12.41 2.78 -10.28
C SER A 49 -11.08 3.33 -10.82
N ILE A 50 -10.26 3.95 -9.97
CA ILE A 50 -8.90 4.39 -10.33
C ILE A 50 -8.02 3.18 -10.68
N ALA A 51 -8.09 2.10 -9.89
CA ALA A 51 -7.36 0.88 -10.17
C ALA A 51 -7.75 0.29 -11.54
N GLU A 52 -9.04 0.30 -11.89
CA GLU A 52 -9.51 -0.14 -13.21
C GLU A 52 -8.96 0.72 -14.35
N ASP A 53 -8.98 2.05 -14.18
CA ASP A 53 -8.42 2.96 -15.17
C ASP A 53 -6.92 2.74 -15.39
N LEU A 54 -6.17 2.52 -14.32
CA LEU A 54 -4.74 2.23 -14.39
C LEU A 54 -4.47 0.89 -15.07
N ARG A 55 -5.23 -0.17 -14.75
CA ARG A 55 -5.12 -1.48 -15.41
C ARG A 55 -5.33 -1.36 -16.92
N ASN A 56 -6.25 -0.53 -17.37
CA ASN A 56 -6.50 -0.30 -18.81
C ASN A 56 -5.33 0.40 -19.54
N CYS A 57 -4.39 1.00 -18.79
CA CYS A 57 -3.21 1.67 -19.34
C CYS A 57 -1.92 0.86 -19.16
N LEU A 58 -1.97 -0.25 -18.43
CA LEU A 58 -0.80 -1.04 -18.03
C LEU A 58 -0.83 -2.44 -18.62
N PRO A 59 0.34 -3.07 -18.84
CA PRO A 59 0.39 -4.51 -19.09
C PRO A 59 -0.10 -5.29 -17.86
N LEU A 60 -0.44 -6.57 -18.05
CA LEU A 60 -0.97 -7.43 -16.97
C LEU A 60 0.01 -7.52 -15.80
N GLU A 61 1.31 -7.61 -16.10
CA GLU A 61 2.40 -7.67 -15.13
C GLU A 61 2.57 -6.35 -14.37
N THR A 62 1.93 -5.26 -14.82
CA THR A 62 1.94 -3.92 -14.21
C THR A 62 3.32 -3.32 -14.03
N MET A 63 4.30 -3.80 -14.78
CA MET A 63 5.65 -3.26 -14.86
C MET A 63 5.85 -2.58 -16.20
N LEU A 64 6.38 -1.36 -16.20
CA LEU A 64 6.71 -0.65 -17.43
C LEU A 64 8.13 -1.03 -17.88
N SER A 65 8.37 -1.03 -19.19
CA SER A 65 9.72 -1.29 -19.71
C SER A 65 10.75 -0.29 -19.19
N SER A 66 10.34 0.92 -18.83
CA SER A 66 11.16 1.95 -18.19
C SER A 66 11.73 1.54 -16.82
N GLU A 67 11.14 0.55 -16.13
CA GLU A 67 11.61 0.03 -14.84
C GLU A 67 12.71 -1.04 -15.01
N HIS A 68 13.71 -0.78 -15.84
CA HIS A 68 14.70 -1.77 -16.26
C HIS A 68 15.41 -2.49 -15.10
N LEU A 69 15.82 -1.76 -14.05
CA LEU A 69 16.55 -2.37 -12.93
C LEU A 69 15.64 -3.25 -12.06
N ALA A 70 14.40 -2.84 -11.84
CA ALA A 70 13.44 -3.63 -11.07
C ALA A 70 13.09 -4.93 -11.81
N LEU A 71 12.83 -4.84 -13.12
CA LEU A 71 12.65 -6.01 -13.98
C LEU A 71 13.84 -6.96 -13.93
N GLN A 72 15.06 -6.42 -14.01
CA GLN A 72 16.28 -7.23 -13.91
C GLN A 72 16.40 -7.91 -12.55
N LYS A 73 16.14 -7.20 -11.44
CA LYS A 73 16.24 -7.75 -10.09
C LYS A 73 15.20 -8.83 -9.81
N ILE A 74 13.96 -8.67 -10.29
CA ILE A 74 12.92 -9.70 -10.20
C ILE A 74 13.34 -10.97 -10.95
N GLN A 75 13.91 -10.83 -12.15
CA GLN A 75 14.43 -11.97 -12.94
C GLN A 75 15.63 -12.67 -12.29
N GLN A 76 16.35 -11.99 -11.40
CA GLN A 76 17.51 -12.52 -10.68
C GLN A 76 17.16 -13.17 -9.34
N GLN A 77 15.88 -13.16 -8.93
CA GLN A 77 15.44 -13.83 -7.71
C GLN A 77 15.77 -15.32 -7.78
N PRO A 78 16.21 -15.92 -6.66
CA PRO A 78 16.61 -17.33 -6.62
C PRO A 78 15.41 -18.26 -6.92
N ASP A 79 14.22 -17.87 -6.46
CA ASP A 79 12.97 -18.55 -6.73
C ASP A 79 12.15 -17.78 -7.80
N PRO A 80 11.48 -18.47 -8.73
CA PRO A 80 10.63 -17.84 -9.73
C PRO A 80 9.60 -16.92 -9.09
N THR A 81 9.70 -15.64 -9.42
CA THR A 81 8.93 -14.55 -8.80
C THR A 81 8.27 -13.70 -9.88
N VAL A 82 7.02 -13.32 -9.64
CA VAL A 82 6.23 -12.47 -10.54
C VAL A 82 5.81 -11.19 -9.82
N HIS A 83 5.72 -10.10 -10.58
CA HIS A 83 5.20 -8.84 -10.06
C HIS A 83 3.68 -8.79 -10.25
N VAL A 84 2.97 -8.43 -9.17
CA VAL A 84 1.53 -8.23 -9.13
C VAL A 84 1.26 -7.02 -8.26
N ASP A 85 0.73 -5.96 -8.84
CA ASP A 85 0.45 -4.75 -8.08
C ASP A 85 -0.78 -4.94 -7.19
N ALA A 86 -0.59 -4.88 -5.88
CA ALA A 86 -1.61 -5.14 -4.86
C ALA A 86 -2.72 -4.06 -4.82
N PHE A 87 -2.49 -2.87 -5.39
CA PHE A 87 -3.56 -1.89 -5.57
C PHE A 87 -4.46 -2.24 -6.75
N LEU A 88 -3.86 -2.80 -7.80
CA LEU A 88 -4.55 -3.10 -9.05
C LEU A 88 -5.23 -4.46 -9.02
N TYR A 89 -4.73 -5.44 -8.27
CA TYR A 89 -5.34 -6.76 -8.22
C TYR A 89 -5.53 -7.20 -6.78
N ASP A 90 -6.79 -7.32 -6.37
CA ASP A 90 -7.15 -8.01 -5.14
C ASP A 90 -7.18 -9.53 -5.35
N GLU A 91 -7.31 -10.29 -4.27
CA GLU A 91 -7.31 -11.76 -4.32
C GLU A 91 -8.41 -12.33 -5.23
N ASP A 92 -9.60 -11.70 -5.23
CA ASP A 92 -10.73 -12.14 -6.05
C ASP A 92 -10.44 -11.95 -7.56
N LEU A 93 -9.76 -10.86 -7.93
CA LEU A 93 -9.28 -10.64 -9.31
C LEU A 93 -8.15 -11.62 -9.69
N ILE A 94 -7.23 -11.91 -8.78
CA ILE A 94 -6.16 -12.88 -9.02
C ILE A 94 -6.73 -14.29 -9.21
N ASP A 95 -7.71 -14.69 -8.38
CA ASP A 95 -8.46 -15.94 -8.54
C ASP A 95 -9.08 -16.02 -9.93
N SER A 96 -9.79 -14.97 -10.36
CA SER A 96 -10.42 -14.90 -11.67
C SER A 96 -9.41 -15.03 -12.82
N LEU A 97 -8.26 -14.36 -12.73
CA LEU A 97 -7.19 -14.46 -13.73
C LEU A 97 -6.57 -15.86 -13.79
N CYS A 98 -6.47 -16.54 -12.65
CA CYS A 98 -6.01 -17.93 -12.59
C CYS A 98 -7.03 -18.88 -13.23
N GLU A 99 -8.33 -18.72 -12.94
CA GLU A 99 -9.41 -19.52 -13.54
C GLU A 99 -9.48 -19.34 -15.06
N GLU A 100 -9.23 -18.13 -15.56
CA GLU A 100 -9.18 -17.82 -17.00
C GLU A 100 -7.88 -18.30 -17.67
N GLY A 101 -6.91 -18.82 -16.92
CA GLY A 101 -5.62 -19.26 -17.43
C GLY A 101 -4.71 -18.13 -17.92
N LYS A 102 -5.01 -16.87 -17.55
CA LYS A 102 -4.16 -15.70 -17.84
C LYS A 102 -3.01 -15.56 -16.85
N MET A 103 -3.11 -16.22 -15.71
CA MET A 103 -2.14 -16.17 -14.63
C MET A 103 -2.01 -17.54 -13.95
N SER A 104 -0.92 -17.76 -13.22
CA SER A 104 -0.74 -18.93 -12.37
C SER A 104 -0.13 -18.50 -11.03
N ARG A 105 -0.53 -19.17 -9.94
CA ARG A 105 0.14 -19.07 -8.64
C ARG A 105 1.29 -20.04 -8.45
N ASN A 106 1.48 -20.94 -9.41
CA ASN A 106 2.50 -21.97 -9.35
C ASN A 106 3.29 -22.06 -10.66
N TYR A 107 4.54 -22.50 -10.58
CA TYR A 107 5.36 -22.84 -11.73
C TYR A 107 5.67 -24.34 -11.76
N CYS A 108 5.89 -24.88 -12.96
CA CYS A 108 6.30 -26.28 -13.12
C CYS A 108 7.77 -26.45 -12.75
N MET A 109 8.07 -27.35 -11.81
CA MET A 109 9.46 -27.70 -11.49
C MET A 109 10.09 -28.55 -12.61
N VAL A 110 9.26 -29.33 -13.31
CA VAL A 110 9.64 -30.12 -14.49
C VAL A 110 8.60 -29.91 -15.57
N CYS A 111 9.00 -29.36 -16.72
CA CYS A 111 8.09 -29.08 -17.84
C CYS A 111 7.39 -30.37 -18.31
N GLY A 112 6.06 -30.31 -18.46
CA GLY A 112 5.23 -31.45 -18.85
C GLY A 112 4.88 -32.43 -17.72
N SER A 113 5.26 -32.13 -16.48
CA SER A 113 4.84 -32.87 -15.28
C SER A 113 3.70 -32.16 -14.54
N HIS A 114 3.17 -32.82 -13.49
CA HIS A 114 2.27 -32.21 -12.50
C HIS A 114 3.00 -31.74 -11.24
N GLN A 115 4.35 -31.73 -11.26
CA GLN A 115 5.15 -31.27 -10.12
C GLN A 115 5.27 -29.76 -10.18
N THR A 116 4.54 -29.08 -9.31
CA THR A 116 4.51 -27.62 -9.23
C THR A 116 5.00 -27.11 -7.88
N ALA A 117 5.53 -25.89 -7.87
CA ALA A 117 5.89 -25.13 -6.68
C ALA A 117 5.27 -23.72 -6.75
N PRO A 118 5.00 -23.07 -5.61
CA PRO A 118 4.42 -21.73 -5.59
C PRO A 118 5.37 -20.71 -6.21
N LEU A 119 4.82 -19.74 -6.93
CA LEU A 119 5.53 -18.54 -7.38
C LEU A 119 5.70 -17.57 -6.21
N GLY A 120 6.84 -16.86 -6.18
CA GLY A 120 6.98 -15.66 -5.37
C GLY A 120 6.12 -14.53 -5.96
N PHE A 121 5.53 -13.71 -5.09
CA PHE A 121 4.75 -12.54 -5.48
C PHE A 121 5.35 -11.29 -4.87
N ILE A 122 5.55 -10.25 -5.69
CA ILE A 122 6.05 -8.95 -5.25
C ILE A 122 5.09 -7.86 -5.73
N SER A 123 4.78 -6.92 -4.84
CA SER A 123 4.11 -5.66 -5.15
C SER A 123 5.00 -4.48 -4.77
N HIS A 124 4.95 -3.42 -5.57
CA HIS A 124 5.56 -2.12 -5.26
C HIS A 124 4.51 -1.06 -4.88
N SER A 125 3.26 -1.46 -4.67
CA SER A 125 2.17 -0.58 -4.24
C SER A 125 1.44 -1.18 -3.05
N PHE A 126 0.88 -0.30 -2.21
CA PHE A 126 -0.07 -0.69 -1.17
C PHE A 126 -1.40 -1.13 -1.79
N SER A 127 -1.97 -2.21 -1.27
CA SER A 127 -3.37 -2.57 -1.46
C SER A 127 -4.31 -1.54 -0.85
N LEU A 128 -5.61 -1.60 -1.22
CA LEU A 128 -6.63 -0.76 -0.59
C LEU A 128 -6.72 -0.97 0.93
N MET A 129 -6.47 -2.20 1.40
CA MET A 129 -6.48 -2.54 2.82
C MET A 129 -5.33 -1.85 3.56
N GLU A 130 -4.12 -1.93 3.03
CA GLU A 130 -2.94 -1.27 3.61
C GLU A 130 -3.12 0.25 3.62
N LEU A 131 -3.64 0.84 2.54
CA LEU A 131 -3.95 2.27 2.51
C LEU A 131 -4.95 2.67 3.60
N LYS A 132 -6.03 1.91 3.78
CA LYS A 132 -6.99 2.15 4.87
C LYS A 132 -6.35 2.02 6.24
N PHE A 133 -5.55 0.99 6.46
CA PHE A 133 -4.83 0.81 7.72
C PHE A 133 -3.95 2.02 8.01
N ILE A 134 -3.17 2.46 7.02
CA ILE A 134 -2.29 3.63 7.15
C ILE A 134 -3.09 4.88 7.53
N TYR A 135 -4.14 5.22 6.76
CA TYR A 135 -4.83 6.50 6.95
C TYR A 135 -5.84 6.51 8.11
N HIS A 136 -6.46 5.37 8.45
CA HIS A 136 -7.48 5.32 9.50
C HIS A 136 -6.94 4.87 10.87
N HIS A 137 -5.80 4.17 10.90
CA HIS A 137 -5.33 3.50 12.12
C HIS A 137 -3.89 3.81 12.48
N VAL A 138 -3.03 4.12 11.50
CA VAL A 138 -1.61 4.45 11.75
C VAL A 138 -1.42 5.96 11.90
N LEU A 139 -1.93 6.74 10.94
CA LEU A 139 -1.73 8.19 10.91
C LEU A 139 -2.77 8.93 11.76
N PRO A 140 -2.39 10.06 12.38
CA PRO A 140 -3.34 10.95 13.04
C PRO A 140 -4.14 11.77 12.02
N ASP A 141 -5.08 12.60 12.50
CA ASP A 141 -5.73 13.61 11.65
C ASP A 141 -4.69 14.51 10.98
N LEU A 142 -4.84 14.68 9.67
CA LEU A 142 -3.90 15.41 8.82
C LEU A 142 -4.38 16.83 8.48
N SER A 143 -5.35 17.38 9.22
CA SER A 143 -5.87 18.71 8.95
C SER A 143 -4.75 19.77 8.99
N GLY A 144 -4.55 20.47 7.88
CA GLY A 144 -3.48 21.47 7.74
C GLY A 144 -2.07 20.88 7.63
N LYS A 145 -1.94 19.57 7.39
CA LYS A 145 -0.67 18.86 7.27
C LYS A 145 -0.28 18.56 5.83
N VAL A 146 1.02 18.53 5.58
CA VAL A 146 1.60 18.14 4.30
C VAL A 146 2.15 16.72 4.37
N LEU A 147 1.75 15.87 3.43
CA LEU A 147 2.25 14.51 3.27
C LEU A 147 3.06 14.40 1.98
N VAL A 148 4.20 13.72 2.07
CA VAL A 148 5.08 13.42 0.94
C VAL A 148 5.20 11.91 0.76
N ASP A 149 4.88 11.44 -0.43
CA ASP A 149 5.07 10.07 -0.89
C ASP A 149 6.32 10.01 -1.78
N VAL A 150 7.33 9.27 -1.33
CA VAL A 150 8.61 9.13 -2.03
C VAL A 150 8.54 7.90 -2.92
N GLY A 151 8.90 8.01 -4.19
CA GLY A 151 8.77 6.91 -5.15
C GLY A 151 7.30 6.57 -5.40
N SER A 152 6.49 7.58 -5.75
CA SER A 152 5.03 7.45 -5.73
C SER A 152 4.45 6.48 -6.76
N ARG A 153 5.25 6.03 -7.75
CA ARG A 153 4.90 5.01 -8.74
C ARG A 153 3.51 5.20 -9.38
N LEU A 154 2.51 4.43 -8.99
CA LEU A 154 1.14 4.56 -9.54
C LEU A 154 0.31 5.67 -8.89
N GLY A 155 0.80 6.26 -7.79
CA GLY A 155 0.14 7.33 -7.03
C GLY A 155 -0.83 6.82 -5.95
N THR A 156 -0.75 5.54 -5.57
CA THR A 156 -1.75 4.88 -4.71
C THR A 156 -1.88 5.53 -3.33
N VAL A 157 -0.75 5.91 -2.72
CA VAL A 157 -0.70 6.69 -1.48
C VAL A 157 -1.39 8.05 -1.66
N LEU A 158 -1.18 8.72 -2.79
CA LEU A 158 -1.78 10.03 -3.06
C LEU A 158 -3.30 9.94 -3.18
N TYR A 159 -3.81 8.94 -3.91
CA TYR A 159 -5.25 8.75 -4.06
C TYR A 159 -5.90 8.31 -2.74
N GLY A 160 -5.26 7.39 -2.01
CA GLY A 160 -5.69 6.99 -0.68
C GLY A 160 -5.72 8.18 0.27
N GLY A 161 -4.68 9.00 0.29
CA GLY A 161 -4.60 10.21 1.12
C GLY A 161 -5.63 11.25 0.74
N TYR A 162 -6.03 11.34 -0.53
CA TYR A 162 -7.09 12.24 -0.94
C TYR A 162 -8.44 11.78 -0.36
N PHE A 163 -8.78 10.50 -0.45
CA PHE A 163 -10.08 10.03 0.02
C PHE A 163 -10.16 9.82 1.54
N TYR A 164 -9.08 9.35 2.17
CA TYR A 164 -9.08 8.94 3.57
C TYR A 164 -8.47 9.98 4.53
N SER A 165 -8.03 11.14 4.03
CA SER A 165 -7.41 12.15 4.89
C SER A 165 -7.82 13.58 4.58
N SER A 166 -7.62 14.42 5.59
CA SER A 166 -7.81 15.88 5.60
C SER A 166 -6.51 16.64 5.28
N ALA A 167 -5.46 15.95 4.80
CA ALA A 167 -4.20 16.58 4.42
C ALA A 167 -4.44 17.75 3.48
N VAL A 168 -3.78 18.89 3.73
CA VAL A 168 -3.96 20.09 2.89
C VAL A 168 -3.27 19.93 1.55
N GLN A 169 -2.17 19.17 1.52
CA GLN A 169 -1.42 18.89 0.30
C GLN A 169 -0.74 17.53 0.39
N LEU A 170 -0.83 16.78 -0.70
CA LEU A 170 -0.25 15.48 -0.95
C LEU A 170 0.76 15.63 -2.09
N TYR A 171 2.03 15.37 -1.83
CA TYR A 171 3.09 15.43 -2.83
C TYR A 171 3.58 14.02 -3.17
N GLY A 172 3.53 13.64 -4.44
CA GLY A 172 4.24 12.47 -4.95
C GLY A 172 5.56 12.91 -5.58
N VAL A 173 6.67 12.29 -5.20
CA VAL A 173 7.95 12.46 -5.89
C VAL A 173 8.28 11.17 -6.59
N GLU A 174 8.42 11.21 -7.92
CA GLU A 174 8.67 10.04 -8.73
C GLU A 174 9.74 10.34 -9.77
N LEU A 175 10.72 9.43 -9.89
CA LEU A 175 11.85 9.58 -10.80
C LEU A 175 11.47 9.21 -12.23
N ASN A 176 10.53 8.26 -12.40
CA ASN A 176 10.10 7.77 -13.68
C ASN A 176 8.97 8.62 -14.27
N GLY A 177 9.27 9.30 -15.38
CA GLY A 177 8.34 10.17 -16.08
C GLY A 177 7.10 9.47 -16.65
N ASP A 178 7.15 8.17 -16.96
CA ASP A 178 5.98 7.43 -17.45
C ASP A 178 4.94 7.25 -16.34
N PHE A 179 5.40 6.97 -15.12
CA PHE A 179 4.55 6.92 -13.94
C PHE A 179 3.99 8.30 -13.57
N CYS A 180 4.81 9.35 -13.67
CA CYS A 180 4.31 10.71 -13.47
C CYS A 180 3.17 11.04 -14.45
N GLN A 181 3.28 10.61 -15.72
CA GLN A 181 2.23 10.82 -16.71
C GLN A 181 0.94 10.06 -16.38
N LEU A 182 1.05 8.81 -15.92
CA LEU A 182 -0.10 8.02 -15.45
C LEU A 182 -0.78 8.69 -14.25
N GLN A 183 0.01 9.15 -13.27
CA GLN A 183 -0.53 9.86 -12.11
C GLN A 183 -1.25 11.15 -12.51
N GLU A 184 -0.63 11.95 -13.38
CA GLU A 184 -1.22 13.19 -13.91
C GLU A 184 -2.52 12.95 -14.69
N MET A 185 -2.62 11.84 -15.42
CA MET A 185 -3.85 11.43 -16.11
C MET A 185 -4.98 11.17 -15.10
N ILE A 186 -4.72 10.39 -14.04
CA ILE A 186 -5.70 10.09 -12.99
C ILE A 186 -6.09 11.36 -12.24
N ILE A 187 -5.12 12.17 -11.81
CA ILE A 187 -5.35 13.43 -11.08
C ILE A 187 -6.28 14.36 -11.88
N LYS A 188 -6.09 14.47 -13.20
CA LYS A 188 -6.95 15.27 -14.07
C LYS A 188 -8.33 14.67 -14.24
N LYS A 189 -8.42 13.34 -14.46
CA LYS A 189 -9.68 12.63 -14.66
C LYS A 189 -10.61 12.75 -13.44
N TYR A 190 -10.04 12.66 -12.25
CA TYR A 190 -10.79 12.68 -10.98
C TYR A 190 -10.78 14.04 -10.26
N HIS A 191 -10.18 15.06 -10.87
CA HIS A 191 -10.13 16.44 -10.37
C HIS A 191 -9.43 16.61 -9.02
N PHE A 192 -8.32 15.91 -8.78
CA PHE A 192 -7.56 15.97 -7.53
C PHE A 192 -6.51 17.10 -7.46
N THR A 193 -6.52 18.02 -8.43
CA THR A 193 -5.51 19.08 -8.57
C THR A 193 -5.50 20.11 -7.45
N ASP A 194 -6.55 20.13 -6.63
CA ASP A 194 -6.67 21.01 -5.46
C ASP A 194 -5.76 20.58 -4.30
N ARG A 195 -5.43 19.28 -4.18
CA ARG A 195 -4.60 18.75 -3.09
C ARG A 195 -3.47 17.82 -3.49
N ILE A 196 -3.50 17.20 -4.68
CA ILE A 196 -2.41 16.33 -5.14
C ILE A 196 -1.49 17.09 -6.09
N LYS A 197 -0.19 16.93 -5.89
CA LYS A 197 0.85 17.41 -6.80
C LYS A 197 1.92 16.35 -7.01
N VAL A 198 2.24 16.06 -8.27
CA VAL A 198 3.28 15.10 -8.63
C VAL A 198 4.51 15.86 -9.14
N LEU A 199 5.68 15.46 -8.64
CA LEU A 199 6.97 16.02 -9.00
C LEU A 199 7.77 14.93 -9.72
N HIS A 200 8.02 15.13 -11.01
CA HIS A 200 8.93 14.29 -11.79
C HIS A 200 10.37 14.71 -11.51
N GLU A 201 10.90 14.27 -10.37
CA GLU A 201 12.17 14.73 -9.81
C GLU A 201 12.85 13.60 -9.01
N ASP A 202 14.17 13.68 -8.85
CA ASP A 202 14.90 12.86 -7.88
C ASP A 202 14.63 13.39 -6.46
N ILE A 203 14.18 12.52 -5.54
CA ILE A 203 13.96 12.89 -4.13
C ILE A 203 15.21 13.50 -3.47
N CYS A 204 16.41 13.12 -3.93
CA CYS A 204 17.69 13.67 -3.49
C CYS A 204 17.92 15.14 -3.90
N THR A 205 16.96 15.75 -4.60
CA THR A 205 16.96 17.19 -4.93
C THR A 205 15.88 17.96 -4.16
N GLN A 206 15.00 17.27 -3.43
CA GLN A 206 13.80 17.83 -2.83
C GLN A 206 13.94 18.08 -1.31
N GLY A 207 15.13 18.48 -0.85
CA GLY A 207 15.42 18.68 0.57
C GLY A 207 14.48 19.67 1.27
N LEU A 208 14.11 20.78 0.61
CA LEU A 208 13.15 21.74 1.18
C LEU A 208 11.76 21.13 1.36
N LEU A 209 11.32 20.25 0.45
CA LEU A 209 10.04 19.56 0.57
C LEU A 209 10.06 18.61 1.77
N LEU A 210 11.11 17.78 1.89
CA LEU A 210 11.30 16.84 2.99
C LEU A 210 11.41 17.54 4.35
N GLN A 211 12.09 18.68 4.42
CA GLN A 211 12.24 19.47 5.65
C GLN A 211 10.91 20.06 6.15
N ASN A 212 9.95 20.29 5.24
CA ASN A 212 8.64 20.88 5.58
C ASN A 212 7.53 19.84 5.78
N ALA A 213 7.72 18.61 5.31
CA ALA A 213 6.76 17.52 5.40
C ALA A 213 6.36 17.23 6.86
N ASP A 214 5.05 17.06 7.11
CA ASP A 214 4.55 16.57 8.40
C ASP A 214 4.49 15.05 8.45
N VAL A 215 4.32 14.41 7.28
CA VAL A 215 4.33 12.95 7.10
C VAL A 215 5.14 12.63 5.84
N VAL A 216 6.03 11.66 5.93
CA VAL A 216 6.72 11.07 4.78
C VAL A 216 6.35 9.59 4.71
N ILE A 217 5.97 9.10 3.53
CA ILE A 217 5.68 7.68 3.28
C ILE A 217 6.68 7.14 2.27
N MET A 218 7.22 5.96 2.55
CA MET A 218 8.21 5.27 1.72
C MET A 218 7.85 3.79 1.62
N ASN A 219 7.24 3.37 0.51
CA ASN A 219 6.91 1.97 0.24
C ASN A 219 7.89 1.34 -0.78
N ASN A 220 8.77 0.47 -0.31
CA ASN A 220 9.69 -0.32 -1.14
C ASN A 220 10.45 0.50 -2.21
N VAL A 221 10.88 1.70 -1.83
CA VAL A 221 11.20 2.77 -2.79
C VAL A 221 12.54 2.60 -3.51
N PHE A 222 13.48 1.84 -2.96
CA PHE A 222 14.87 1.82 -3.44
C PHE A 222 15.43 0.44 -3.79
N GLU A 223 15.06 -0.62 -3.06
CA GLU A 223 15.71 -1.92 -3.17
C GLU A 223 15.69 -2.45 -4.62
N TYR A 224 14.58 -2.28 -5.33
CA TYR A 224 14.41 -2.74 -6.70
C TYR A 224 14.84 -1.72 -7.75
N PHE A 225 14.90 -0.44 -7.39
CA PHE A 225 15.03 0.66 -8.35
C PHE A 225 16.42 1.28 -8.40
N LEU A 226 17.26 1.04 -7.39
CA LEU A 226 18.60 1.62 -7.25
C LEU A 226 19.66 0.55 -6.95
N ASN A 227 20.93 0.82 -7.28
CA ASN A 227 22.06 0.00 -6.79
C ASN A 227 22.42 0.36 -5.33
N GLU A 228 23.14 -0.51 -4.62
CA GLU A 228 23.42 -0.33 -3.18
C GLU A 228 24.05 1.04 -2.83
N ALA A 229 24.93 1.56 -3.67
CA ALA A 229 25.56 2.86 -3.44
C ALA A 229 24.59 4.03 -3.65
N GLU A 230 23.65 3.91 -4.59
CA GLU A 230 22.54 4.85 -4.77
C GLU A 230 21.55 4.78 -3.61
N GLN A 231 21.19 3.56 -3.17
CA GLN A 231 20.31 3.36 -2.01
C GLN A 231 20.90 4.02 -0.75
N ALA A 232 22.18 3.77 -0.47
CA ALA A 232 22.87 4.36 0.68
C ALA A 232 22.86 5.89 0.62
N ARG A 233 23.16 6.48 -0.54
CA ARG A 233 23.13 7.94 -0.74
C ARG A 233 21.72 8.52 -0.57
N ALA A 234 20.70 7.86 -1.12
CA ALA A 234 19.31 8.31 -1.02
C ALA A 234 18.82 8.27 0.43
N TRP A 235 19.10 7.19 1.16
CA TRP A 235 18.79 7.07 2.58
C TRP A 235 19.53 8.11 3.41
N GLU A 236 20.82 8.34 3.15
CA GLU A 236 21.57 9.40 3.84
C GLU A 236 20.92 10.75 3.56
N TYR A 237 20.62 11.09 2.30
CA TYR A 237 19.97 12.35 1.96
C TYR A 237 18.63 12.54 2.69
N ILE A 238 17.77 11.51 2.70
CA ILE A 238 16.48 11.55 3.37
C ILE A 238 16.66 11.73 4.87
N SER A 239 17.57 10.97 5.49
CA SER A 239 17.84 11.11 6.92
C SER A 239 18.39 12.50 7.28
N HIS A 240 19.08 13.19 6.37
CA HIS A 240 19.57 14.55 6.62
C HIS A 240 18.47 15.61 6.47
N ASN A 241 17.42 15.36 5.67
CA ASN A 241 16.40 16.35 5.36
C ASN A 241 15.08 16.14 6.11
N VAL A 242 14.71 14.91 6.45
CA VAL A 242 13.52 14.60 7.26
C VAL A 242 13.87 14.80 8.74
N ARG A 243 13.87 16.06 9.18
CA ARG A 243 14.33 16.49 10.52
C ARG A 243 13.31 17.33 11.30
N LYS A 244 12.11 17.52 10.76
CA LYS A 244 11.05 18.27 11.44
C LYS A 244 10.59 17.49 12.67
N GLN A 245 10.97 17.95 13.85
CA GLN A 245 10.65 17.27 15.11
C GLN A 245 9.14 17.01 15.23
N GLY A 246 8.78 15.76 15.58
CA GLY A 246 7.40 15.32 15.70
C GLY A 246 6.67 15.04 14.39
N SER A 247 7.31 15.24 13.23
CA SER A 247 6.81 14.67 11.97
C SER A 247 6.87 13.14 11.99
N LEU A 248 6.13 12.51 11.09
CA LEU A 248 6.00 11.07 11.01
C LEU A 248 6.66 10.53 9.74
N LEU A 249 7.22 9.34 9.85
CA LEU A 249 7.78 8.58 8.73
C LEU A 249 7.15 7.19 8.73
N VAL A 250 6.50 6.83 7.64
CA VAL A 250 5.97 5.47 7.42
C VAL A 250 6.88 4.77 6.42
N THR A 251 7.36 3.57 6.75
CA THR A 251 8.16 2.76 5.82
C THR A 251 7.63 1.35 5.70
N VAL A 252 7.80 0.79 4.50
CA VAL A 252 7.64 -0.64 4.21
C VAL A 252 8.83 -1.09 3.36
N PRO A 253 9.66 -2.04 3.81
CA PRO A 253 9.67 -2.68 5.13
C PRO A 253 10.18 -1.72 6.23
N SER A 254 10.53 -2.26 7.41
CA SER A 254 11.14 -1.49 8.49
C SER A 254 12.39 -0.73 8.04
N LEU A 255 12.73 0.38 8.70
CA LEU A 255 14.00 1.09 8.45
C LEU A 255 15.21 0.21 8.73
N LYS A 256 15.11 -0.69 9.71
CA LYS A 256 16.20 -1.61 10.05
C LYS A 256 16.48 -2.55 8.88
N ASP A 257 15.44 -3.10 8.27
CA ASP A 257 15.58 -4.02 7.14
C ASP A 257 15.98 -3.26 5.87
N SER A 258 15.38 -2.10 5.62
CA SER A 258 15.70 -1.23 4.48
C SER A 258 17.14 -0.72 4.45
N LEU A 259 17.76 -0.56 5.63
CA LEU A 259 19.16 -0.15 5.77
C LEU A 259 20.12 -1.33 5.96
N SER A 260 19.59 -2.56 6.10
CA SER A 260 20.39 -3.75 6.30
C SER A 260 21.30 -4.00 5.10
N GLY A 261 22.58 -4.22 5.34
CA GLY A 261 23.58 -4.43 4.28
C GLY A 261 24.05 -3.16 3.57
N LEU A 262 23.40 -2.00 3.77
CA LEU A 262 23.84 -0.74 3.18
C LEU A 262 24.94 -0.08 4.03
N GLN A 263 25.96 0.45 3.36
CA GLN A 263 27.01 1.23 4.00
C GLN A 263 26.52 2.67 4.24
N THR A 264 25.81 2.89 5.35
CA THR A 264 25.31 4.22 5.74
C THR A 264 25.81 4.63 7.11
N ASN A 265 25.94 5.94 7.34
CA ASN A 265 26.29 6.50 8.66
C ASN A 265 25.06 6.85 9.52
N ILE A 266 23.89 6.30 9.18
CA ILE A 266 22.62 6.66 9.81
C ILE A 266 22.51 6.00 11.18
N GLN A 267 22.42 6.83 12.22
CA GLN A 267 22.14 6.37 13.58
C GLN A 267 20.65 6.53 13.87
N LEU A 268 19.88 5.44 13.70
CA LEU A 268 18.42 5.45 13.86
C LEU A 268 17.98 6.02 15.21
N SER A 269 18.66 5.67 16.32
CA SER A 269 18.32 6.15 17.67
C SER A 269 18.51 7.65 17.89
N LEU A 270 19.23 8.35 17.00
CA LEU A 270 19.39 9.81 17.02
C LEU A 270 18.46 10.51 16.03
N TRP A 271 17.75 9.76 15.20
CA TRP A 271 16.90 10.30 14.15
C TRP A 271 15.43 10.06 14.42
N ILE A 272 15.08 8.85 14.87
CA ILE A 272 13.71 8.40 14.98
C ILE A 272 13.43 7.62 16.27
N GLU A 273 12.16 7.58 16.62
CA GLU A 273 11.57 6.67 17.61
C GLU A 273 10.48 5.86 16.91
N GLU A 274 10.55 4.54 16.97
CA GLU A 274 9.50 3.67 16.41
C GLU A 274 8.25 3.71 17.29
N VAL A 275 7.09 3.89 16.66
CA VAL A 275 5.80 3.94 17.32
C VAL A 275 5.13 2.58 17.16
N PRO A 276 4.84 1.86 18.27
CA PRO A 276 4.15 0.58 18.21
C PRO A 276 2.76 0.72 17.58
N LEU A 277 2.49 -0.10 16.57
CA LEU A 277 1.18 -0.14 15.92
C LEU A 277 0.32 -1.27 16.50
N ASN A 278 -1.00 -1.05 16.47
CA ASN A 278 -1.97 -2.07 16.79
C ASN A 278 -2.46 -2.71 15.49
N TYR A 279 -2.08 -3.97 15.25
CA TYR A 279 -2.51 -4.72 14.07
C TYR A 279 -3.84 -5.45 14.27
N ASP A 280 -4.34 -5.54 15.51
CA ASP A 280 -5.60 -6.23 15.85
C ASP A 280 -6.83 -5.34 15.64
N VAL A 281 -6.68 -4.17 14.99
CA VAL A 281 -7.78 -3.23 14.72
C VAL A 281 -8.80 -3.84 13.76
N TYR A 282 -8.33 -4.75 12.92
CA TYR A 282 -9.12 -5.54 12.00
C TYR A 282 -9.32 -6.95 12.57
N ALA A 283 -10.51 -7.23 13.10
CA ALA A 283 -10.85 -8.51 13.72
C ALA A 283 -11.32 -9.59 12.72
N GLU A 284 -11.28 -9.29 11.42
CA GLU A 284 -11.75 -10.18 10.36
C GLU A 284 -10.70 -11.23 10.02
N LYS A 285 -11.15 -12.46 9.74
CA LYS A 285 -10.27 -13.64 9.58
C LYS A 285 -9.53 -13.70 8.24
N ASP A 286 -9.84 -12.81 7.31
CA ASP A 286 -9.36 -12.83 5.92
C ASP A 286 -8.38 -11.67 5.62
N ILE A 287 -7.82 -11.05 6.66
CA ILE A 287 -6.91 -9.91 6.50
C ILE A 287 -5.48 -10.42 6.50
N ASP A 288 -4.73 -10.00 5.48
CA ASP A 288 -3.31 -10.29 5.35
C ASP A 288 -2.54 -9.51 6.42
N ARG A 289 -2.53 -10.09 7.62
CA ARG A 289 -1.82 -9.55 8.78
C ARG A 289 -0.32 -9.45 8.51
N GLU A 290 0.25 -10.37 7.74
CA GLU A 290 1.67 -10.37 7.42
C GLU A 290 2.04 -9.12 6.61
N ALA A 291 1.21 -8.75 5.62
CA ALA A 291 1.38 -7.49 4.89
C ALA A 291 1.27 -6.26 5.80
N LEU A 292 0.27 -6.20 6.70
CA LEU A 292 0.13 -5.08 7.63
C LEU A 292 1.30 -4.96 8.60
N GLU A 293 1.87 -6.08 9.05
CA GLU A 293 3.02 -6.12 9.96
C GLU A 293 4.32 -5.61 9.30
N GLN A 294 4.37 -5.49 7.97
CA GLN A 294 5.48 -4.83 7.26
C GLN A 294 5.38 -3.29 7.30
N ILE A 295 4.28 -2.73 7.80
CA ILE A 295 4.07 -1.28 7.91
C ILE A 295 4.63 -0.78 9.23
N HIS A 296 5.65 0.08 9.16
CA HIS A 296 6.27 0.67 10.34
C HIS A 296 6.05 2.18 10.39
N LEU A 297 5.74 2.68 11.59
CA LEU A 297 5.61 4.10 11.87
C LEU A 297 6.74 4.57 12.77
N TYR A 298 7.34 5.69 12.40
CA TYR A 298 8.38 6.35 13.14
C TYR A 298 8.02 7.80 13.39
N LYS A 299 8.43 8.31 14.56
CA LYS A 299 8.38 9.73 14.89
C LYS A 299 9.79 10.31 14.81
N ILE A 300 9.93 11.46 14.14
CA ILE A 300 11.20 12.18 14.05
C ILE A 300 11.53 12.86 15.39
N LEU A 301 12.76 12.65 15.90
CA LEU A 301 13.26 13.17 17.18
C LEU A 301 13.63 14.65 17.16
#